data_AF-A0A931S465-F1
#
_entry.id   AF-A0A931S465-F1
#
_cell.length_a   1.000
_cell.length_b   1.000
_cell.length_c   1.000
_cell.angle_alpha   90.00
_cell.angle_beta   90.00
_cell.angle_gamma   90.00
#
_symmetry.space_group_name_H-M   'P 1'
#
loop_
_entity.id
_entity.type
_entity.pdbx_description
1 polymer ?
#
loop_
_entity_poly.entity_id
_entity_poly.type
_entity_poly.pdbx_seq_one_letter_code
_entity_poly.pdbx_strand_id
1 'polypeptide(L)' 'MSKIGVMAEKKRCMICGQERPLKGGICDPCQERIRREALGEQANVRAQAEKELKKHGVTPEPAKEKK' A
#
# COMPACT_ATOMS: atom_id res chain seq x y z
N MET A 1 34.49 -27.71 11.67
CA MET A 1 33.68 -28.32 10.60
C MET A 1 32.29 -27.72 10.64
N SER A 2 31.95 -27.04 9.56
CA SER A 2 30.75 -26.20 9.36
C SER A 2 29.47 -27.02 9.25
N LYS A 3 28.45 -26.70 10.05
CA LYS A 3 27.05 -27.11 9.82
C LYS A 3 26.09 -26.03 10.32
N ILE A 4 26.16 -24.82 9.79
CA ILE A 4 25.03 -23.89 9.84
C ILE A 4 24.17 -24.24 8.64
N GLY A 5 23.28 -25.22 8.82
CA GLY A 5 22.22 -25.49 7.87
C GLY A 5 21.31 -24.27 7.84
N VAL A 6 21.29 -23.56 6.71
CA VAL A 6 20.29 -22.53 6.45
C VAL A 6 18.94 -23.24 6.39
N MET A 7 18.26 -23.34 7.53
CA MET A 7 16.83 -23.63 7.54
C MET A 7 16.21 -22.53 6.70
N ALA A 8 15.67 -22.88 5.54
CA ALA A 8 14.78 -22.01 4.80
C ALA A 8 13.61 -21.70 5.73
N GLU A 9 13.73 -20.59 6.46
CA GLU A 9 12.69 -20.08 7.33
C GLU A 9 11.41 -20.07 6.51
N LYS A 10 10.41 -20.86 6.93
CA LYS A 10 9.09 -20.83 6.31
C LYS A 10 8.57 -19.42 6.53
N LYS A 11 8.83 -18.54 5.56
CA LYS A 11 8.50 -17.12 5.70
C LYS A 11 6.99 -17.02 5.84
N ARG A 12 6.57 -16.48 6.98
CA ARG A 12 5.17 -16.18 7.29
C ARG A 12 4.89 -14.75 6.92
N CYS A 13 3.67 -14.50 6.45
CA CYS A 13 3.23 -13.15 6.16
C CYS A 13 3.30 -12.28 7.42
N MET A 14 3.90 -11.11 7.34
CA MET A 14 3.97 -10.16 8.46
C MET A 14 2.61 -9.59 8.89
N ILE A 15 1.57 -9.72 8.05
CA ILE A 15 0.24 -9.17 8.31
C ILE A 15 -0.71 -10.22 8.88
N CYS A 16 -0.78 -11.40 8.24
CA CYS A 16 -1.74 -12.44 8.62
C CYS A 16 -1.11 -13.68 9.26
N GLY A 17 0.23 -13.75 9.35
CA GLY A 17 0.95 -14.88 9.95
C GLY A 17 0.92 -16.18 9.15
N GLN A 18 0.22 -16.23 8.01
CA GLN A 18 0.09 -17.45 7.21
C GLN A 18 1.36 -17.75 6.40
N GLU A 19 1.70 -19.03 6.32
CA GLU A 19 2.80 -19.56 5.49
C GLU A 19 2.32 -19.59 4.03
N ARG A 20 2.73 -18.59 3.25
CA ARG A 20 2.35 -18.40 1.84
C ARG A 20 3.55 -17.88 1.05
N PRO A 21 3.56 -17.97 -0.29
CA PRO A 21 4.54 -17.23 -1.08
C PRO A 21 4.40 -15.73 -0.78
N LEU A 22 5.47 -15.16 -0.22
CA LEU A 22 5.50 -13.76 0.17
C LEU A 22 6.30 -12.96 -0.85
N LYS A 23 5.80 -11.77 -1.16
CA LYS A 23 6.55 -10.75 -1.89
C LYS A 23 6.95 -9.66 -0.91
N GLY A 24 8.25 -9.50 -0.67
CA GLY A 24 8.75 -8.58 0.35
C GLY A 24 8.32 -8.90 1.79
N GLY A 25 7.95 -10.16 2.08
CA GLY A 25 7.51 -10.59 3.41
C GLY A 25 6.01 -10.39 3.70
N ILE A 26 5.22 -9.97 2.72
CA ILE A 26 3.76 -9.84 2.82
C ILE A 26 3.10 -10.77 1.79
N CYS A 27 1.94 -11.33 2.17
CA CYS A 27 1.15 -12.21 1.31
C CYS A 27 0.43 -11.39 0.22
N ASP A 28 0.26 -11.94 -0.98
CA ASP A 28 -0.43 -11.27 -2.09
C ASP A 28 -1.81 -10.67 -1.71
N PRO A 29 -2.74 -11.41 -1.04
CA PRO A 29 -4.02 -10.83 -0.65
C PRO A 29 -3.90 -9.77 0.46
N CYS A 30 -2.87 -9.85 1.30
CA CYS A 30 -2.60 -8.82 2.31
C CYS A 30 -2.09 -7.54 1.64
N GLN A 31 -1.22 -7.70 0.63
CA GLN A 31 -0.67 -6.61 -0.15
C GLN A 31 -1.77 -5.91 -0.98
N GLU A 32 -2.72 -6.68 -1.53
CA GLU A 32 -3.88 -6.12 -2.23
C GLU A 32 -4.78 -5.31 -1.31
N ARG A 33 -5.05 -5.80 -0.08
CA ARG A 33 -5.82 -5.03 0.93
C ARG A 33 -5.14 -3.72 1.28
N ILE A 34 -3.85 -3.76 1.60
CA ILE A 34 -3.07 -2.54 1.91
C ILE A 34 -3.13 -1.55 0.74
N ARG A 35 -3.01 -2.02 -0.51
CA ARG A 35 -3.16 -1.17 -1.69
C ARG A 35 -4.55 -0.57 -1.80
N ARG A 36 -5.60 -1.37 -1.59
CA ARG A 36 -6.99 -0.91 -1.67
C ARG A 36 -7.30 0.12 -0.58
N GLU A 37 -6.78 -0.08 0.63
CA GLU A 37 -6.88 0.85 1.74
C GLU A 37 -6.13 2.15 1.44
N ALA A 38 -4.87 2.07 0.99
CA ALA A 38 -4.09 3.25 0.62
C ALA A 38 -4.73 4.04 -0.53
N LEU A 39 -5.28 3.37 -1.54
CA LEU A 39 -6.00 4.02 -2.64
C LEU A 39 -7.34 4.62 -2.17
N GLY A 40 -8.06 3.94 -1.28
CA GLY A 40 -9.32 4.43 -0.71
C GLY A 40 -9.13 5.64 0.21
N GLU A 41 -8.09 5.63 1.04
CA GLU A 41 -7.67 6.79 1.82
C GLU A 41 -7.23 7.93 0.91
N GLN A 42 -6.46 7.65 -0.15
CA GLN A 42 -6.04 8.67 -1.11
C GLN A 42 -7.23 9.33 -1.82
N ALA A 43 -8.28 8.57 -2.14
CA ALA A 43 -9.52 9.11 -2.73
C ALA A 43 -10.27 10.04 -1.75
N ASN A 44 -10.39 9.65 -0.47
CA ASN A 44 -11.00 10.48 0.56
C ASN A 44 -10.22 11.78 0.81
N VAL A 45 -8.89 11.68 0.89
CA VAL A 45 -8.02 12.85 1.08
C VAL A 45 -8.14 13.83 -0.09
N ARG A 46 -8.18 13.34 -1.34
CA ARG A 46 -8.41 14.19 -2.51
C ARG A 46 -9.77 14.90 -2.46
N ALA A 47 -10.84 14.18 -2.17
CA ALA A 47 -12.19 14.76 -2.09
C ALA A 47 -12.29 15.81 -0.97
N GLN A 48 -11.66 15.57 0.19
CA GLN A 48 -11.61 16.54 1.28
C GLN A 48 -10.77 17.76 0.91
N ALA A 49 -9.61 17.56 0.27
CA ALA A 49 -8.77 18.64 -0.22
C ALA A 49 -9.50 19.51 -1.26
N GLU A 50 -10.21 18.91 -2.21
CA GLU A 50 -11.04 19.65 -3.19
C GLU A 50 -12.16 20.44 -2.51
N LYS A 51 -12.83 19.86 -1.50
CA LYS A 51 -13.87 20.55 -0.74
C LYS A 51 -13.32 21.77 0.00
N GLU A 52 -12.14 21.67 0.59
CA GLU A 52 -11.47 22.78 1.27
C GLU A 52 -10.99 23.84 0.26
N LEU A 53 -10.36 23.45 -0.85
CA LEU A 53 -9.96 24.37 -1.92
C LEU A 53 -11.16 25.17 -2.46
N LYS A 54 -12.30 24.51 -2.66
CA LYS A 54 -13.54 25.14 -3.11
C LYS A 54 -14.10 26.14 -2.09
N LYS A 55 -13.95 25.89 -0.79
CA LYS A 55 -14.33 26.86 0.27
C LYS A 55 -13.44 28.09 0.26
N HIS A 56 -12.16 27.95 -0.09
CA HIS A 56 -11.22 29.05 -0.22
C HIS A 56 -11.30 29.78 -1.57
N GLY A 57 -12.25 29.40 -2.45
CA GLY A 57 -12.41 30.02 -3.77
C GLY A 57 -11.28 29.68 -4.75
N VAL A 58 -10.46 28.68 -4.44
CA VAL A 58 -9.36 28.22 -5.28
C VAL A 58 -9.86 27.08 -6.15
N THR A 59 -9.97 27.31 -7.46
CA THR A 59 -10.24 26.25 -8.43
C THR A 59 -8.89 25.58 -8.77
N PRO A 60 -8.62 24.34 -8.35
CA PRO A 60 -7.38 23.68 -8.73
C PRO A 60 -7.39 23.44 -10.25
N GLU A 61 -6.40 23.96 -10.97
CA GLU A 61 -6.15 23.56 -12.35
C GLU A 61 -5.91 22.05 -12.37
N PRO A 62 -6.59 21.28 -13.24
CA PRO A 62 -6.37 19.84 -13.33
C PRO A 62 -4.90 19.61 -13.66
N ALA A 63 -4.24 18.79 -12.83
CA ALA A 63 -2.83 18.46 -12.97
C ALA A 63 -2.56 18.00 -14.40
N LYS A 64 -1.86 18.84 -15.18
CA LYS A 64 -1.44 18.53 -16.54
C LYS A 64 -0.62 17.24 -16.48
N GLU A 65 -1.19 16.18 -17.02
CA GLU A 65 -0.54 14.91 -17.31
C GLU A 65 0.73 15.22 -18.11
N LYS A 66 1.89 15.12 -17.46
CA LYS A 66 3.17 15.25 -18.15
C LYS A 66 3.38 13.97 -18.94
N LYS A 67 3.11 14.09 -20.25
CA LYS A 67 3.36 13.10 -21.30
C LYS A 67 4.83 12.69 -21.35
#